data_AF-A0A958EUM2-F1
#
_entry.id   AF-A0A958EUM2-F1
#
_cell.length_a   1.000
_cell.length_b   1.000
_cell.length_c   1.000
_cell.angle_alpha   90.00
_cell.angle_beta   90.00
_cell.angle_gamma   90.00
#
_symmetry.space_group_name_H-M   'P 1'
#
loop_
_entity.id
_entity.type
_entity.pdbx_description
1 polymer ?
#
loop_
_entity_poly.entity_id
_entity_poly.type
_entity_poly.pdbx_seq_one_letter_code
_entity_poly.pdbx_strand_id
1 'polypeptide(L)'
;MDFLIRNLEEDQIQSKQLSYSYWKTYRNGKSGNDHYVHGMGQGQMLSLLTRYNLFYSEKDITDIIIKIADSYLVPFDHKHGFVNVCDEATVFEEYPKDQKLTAHVLNGWMYATLGLYDYLEFAKKERVRDGNIEEKQRLYEQSLNTLKAKLKLYNIGFWSLYNLPKSYKNISSIHYQEQHIVLLEALYAITKEEIFNVYGKKFKKQYANMAFRIVAVFVKVFIANLWKYKRLYKN
;
A
#
# COMPACT_ATOMS: atom_id res chain seq x y z
N MET A 1 1.43 -6.62 19.92
CA MET A 1 2.63 -5.77 19.79
C MET A 1 3.87 -6.62 19.81
N ASP A 2 4.15 -7.34 20.90
CA ASP A 2 5.31 -8.24 21.05
C ASP A 2 5.52 -9.18 19.86
N PHE A 3 4.45 -9.80 19.36
CA PHE A 3 4.53 -10.67 18.20
C PHE A 3 5.13 -9.96 16.98
N LEU A 4 4.70 -8.72 16.68
CA LEU A 4 5.22 -7.98 15.54
C LEU A 4 6.69 -7.64 15.74
N ILE A 5 7.03 -7.06 16.90
CA ILE A 5 8.40 -6.65 17.23
C ILE A 5 9.37 -7.83 17.16
N ARG A 6 8.99 -8.99 17.72
CA ARG A 6 9.84 -10.21 17.72
C ARG A 6 10.00 -10.86 16.35
N ASN A 7 9.14 -10.54 15.38
CA ASN A 7 9.17 -11.15 14.04
C ASN A 7 9.56 -10.15 12.94
N LEU A 8 9.92 -8.92 13.31
CA LEU A 8 10.57 -7.99 12.40
C LEU A 8 12.01 -8.45 12.16
N GLU A 9 12.41 -8.35 10.90
CA GLU A 9 13.80 -8.59 10.49
C GLU A 9 14.48 -7.25 10.23
N GLU A 10 15.81 -7.24 10.31
CA GLU A 10 16.63 -6.09 9.96
C GLU A 10 17.57 -6.43 8.79
N ASP A 11 17.88 -5.45 7.96
CA ASP A 11 18.91 -5.55 6.93
C ASP A 11 19.52 -4.15 6.73
N GLN A 12 20.60 -4.07 5.95
CA GLN A 12 21.34 -2.84 5.72
C GLN A 12 21.84 -2.73 4.28
N ILE A 13 21.82 -1.51 3.75
CA ILE A 13 22.45 -1.17 2.47
C ILE A 13 23.70 -0.35 2.77
N GLN A 14 24.85 -1.03 2.81
CA GLN A 14 26.13 -0.41 3.19
C GLN A 14 26.49 0.81 2.33
N SER A 15 26.26 0.73 1.02
CA SER A 15 26.54 1.82 0.08
C SER A 15 25.72 3.09 0.34
N LYS A 16 24.60 2.98 1.07
CA LYS A 16 23.73 4.09 1.44
C LYS A 16 23.73 4.39 2.95
N GLN A 17 24.52 3.66 3.74
CA GLN A 17 24.49 3.71 5.20
C GLN A 17 23.06 3.61 5.78
N LEU A 18 22.20 2.82 5.14
CA LEU A 18 20.79 2.67 5.49
C LEU A 18 20.58 1.36 6.25
N SER A 19 20.11 1.43 7.49
CA SER A 19 19.61 0.27 8.25
C SER A 19 18.09 0.36 8.35
N TYR A 20 17.39 -0.76 8.16
CA TYR A 20 15.93 -0.76 8.12
C TYR A 20 15.36 -2.08 8.64
N SER A 21 14.11 -2.01 9.11
CA SER A 21 13.34 -3.15 9.60
C SER A 21 12.18 -3.45 8.65
N TYR A 22 11.89 -4.73 8.44
CA TYR A 22 10.88 -5.16 7.49
C TYR A 22 10.12 -6.40 7.93
N TRP A 23 8.88 -6.51 7.44
CA TRP A 23 8.04 -7.69 7.59
C TRP A 23 8.17 -8.61 6.38
N LYS A 24 8.44 -9.90 6.63
CA LYS A 24 8.49 -10.92 5.58
C LYS A 24 7.09 -11.38 5.21
N THR A 25 6.75 -11.24 3.94
CA THR A 25 5.50 -11.80 3.40
C THR A 25 5.79 -12.98 2.50
N TYR A 26 5.31 -14.14 2.92
CA TYR A 26 5.54 -15.41 2.24
C TYR A 26 4.57 -15.61 1.09
N ARG A 27 5.07 -16.20 -0.01
CA ARG A 27 4.25 -16.53 -1.16
C ARG A 27 3.53 -17.86 -0.95
N ASN A 28 2.23 -17.89 -1.19
CA ASN A 28 1.45 -19.12 -1.15
C ASN A 28 1.96 -20.15 -2.18
N GLY A 29 2.17 -21.39 -1.73
CA GLY A 29 2.37 -22.55 -2.62
C GLY A 29 3.80 -22.86 -3.06
N LYS A 30 4.83 -22.21 -2.50
CA LYS A 30 6.22 -22.64 -2.67
C LYS A 30 6.79 -23.13 -1.33
N SER A 31 7.33 -24.35 -1.33
CA SER A 31 8.21 -24.83 -0.27
C SER A 31 9.50 -24.00 -0.32
N GLY A 32 9.78 -23.20 0.70
CA GLY A 32 11.01 -22.42 0.83
C GLY A 32 10.84 -21.02 1.45
N ASN A 33 11.96 -20.40 1.83
CA ASN A 33 12.05 -19.07 2.47
C ASN A 33 11.83 -17.89 1.47
N ASP A 34 11.09 -18.10 0.38
CA ASP A 34 10.80 -17.07 -0.64
C ASP A 34 9.77 -16.08 -0.11
N HIS A 35 10.25 -14.91 0.28
CA HIS A 35 9.46 -13.80 0.79
C HIS A 35 9.68 -12.53 -0.03
N TYR A 36 8.81 -11.56 0.21
CA TYR A 36 8.94 -10.19 -0.25
C TYR A 36 8.49 -9.22 0.86
N VAL A 37 8.91 -7.97 0.75
CA VAL A 37 8.44 -6.87 1.59
C VAL A 37 7.46 -6.06 0.76
N HIS A 38 6.40 -5.51 1.35
CA HIS A 38 5.43 -4.72 0.62
C HIS A 38 4.92 -3.51 1.42
N GLY A 39 4.54 -2.46 0.69
CA GLY A 39 4.21 -1.17 1.28
C GLY A 39 3.02 -1.23 2.24
N MET A 40 1.99 -2.03 1.92
CA MET A 40 0.82 -2.18 2.80
C MET A 40 1.19 -2.68 4.20
N GLY A 41 2.03 -3.73 4.30
CA GLY A 41 2.43 -4.31 5.57
C GLY A 41 3.28 -3.33 6.39
N GLN A 42 4.26 -2.69 5.74
CA GLN A 42 5.09 -1.66 6.37
C GLN A 42 4.25 -0.47 6.86
N GLY A 43 3.31 0.02 6.03
CA GLY A 43 2.42 1.13 6.40
C GLY A 43 1.48 0.79 7.57
N GLN A 44 0.90 -0.41 7.58
CA GLN A 44 0.06 -0.86 8.70
C GLN A 44 0.85 -0.96 10.01
N MET A 45 2.09 -1.45 9.96
CA MET A 45 2.97 -1.48 11.13
C MET A 45 3.30 -0.06 11.60
N LEU A 46 3.68 0.86 10.71
CA LEU A 46 3.90 2.26 11.09
C LEU A 46 2.67 2.85 11.77
N SER A 47 1.48 2.66 11.18
CA SER A 47 0.21 3.15 11.72
C SER A 47 -0.05 2.63 13.15
N LEU A 48 0.21 1.33 13.38
CA LEU A 48 0.00 0.70 14.69
C LEU A 48 1.03 1.17 15.72
N LEU A 49 2.32 1.07 15.37
CA LEU A 49 3.42 1.31 16.31
C LEU A 49 3.51 2.79 16.70
N THR A 50 3.31 3.72 15.76
CA THR A 50 3.28 5.16 16.07
C THR A 50 2.17 5.49 17.05
N ARG A 51 0.95 4.98 16.82
CA ARG A 51 -0.17 5.17 17.76
C ARG A 51 0.11 4.54 19.11
N TYR A 52 0.63 3.32 19.14
CA TYR A 52 1.05 2.68 20.39
C TYR A 52 2.04 3.57 21.14
N ASN A 53 3.09 4.02 20.46
CA ASN A 53 4.16 4.75 21.12
C ASN A 53 3.76 6.16 21.58
N LEU A 54 2.73 6.77 20.96
CA LEU A 54 2.13 8.00 21.46
C LEU A 54 1.43 7.84 22.83
N PHE A 55 1.02 6.62 23.21
CA PHE A 55 0.39 6.36 24.51
C PHE A 55 1.40 5.94 25.58
N TYR A 56 2.46 5.21 25.20
CA TYR A 56 3.38 4.60 26.16
C TYR A 56 4.77 5.26 26.21
N SER A 57 5.13 6.07 25.21
CA SER A 57 6.41 6.81 25.14
C SER A 57 7.66 5.93 25.36
N GLU A 58 7.68 4.75 24.75
CA GLU A 58 8.77 3.79 24.87
C GLU A 58 9.90 4.12 23.86
N LYS A 59 11.08 4.49 24.36
CA LYS A 59 12.21 4.90 23.52
C LYS A 59 12.66 3.80 22.55
N ASP A 60 12.71 2.55 23.01
CA ASP A 60 13.16 1.41 22.20
C ASP A 60 12.23 1.15 21.01
N ILE A 61 10.94 1.49 21.13
CA ILE A 61 9.97 1.38 20.05
C ILE A 61 10.15 2.50 19.03
N THR A 62 10.57 3.70 19.45
CA THR A 62 10.87 4.81 18.53
C THR A 62 11.93 4.40 17.50
N ASP A 63 12.99 3.74 17.93
CA ASP A 63 14.07 3.30 17.04
C ASP A 63 13.57 2.23 16.04
N ILE A 64 12.70 1.31 16.48
CA ILE A 64 12.05 0.33 15.61
C ILE A 64 11.16 1.03 14.58
N ILE A 65 10.36 2.02 14.99
CA ILE A 65 9.50 2.81 14.10
C ILE A 65 10.32 3.51 13.01
N ILE A 66 11.44 4.15 13.39
CA ILE A 66 12.35 4.80 12.44
C ILE A 66 12.87 3.80 11.41
N LYS A 67 13.35 2.62 11.86
CA LYS A 67 13.87 1.58 10.96
C LYS A 67 12.80 1.00 10.04
N ILE A 68 11.55 0.89 10.49
CA ILE A 68 10.44 0.49 9.59
C ILE A 68 10.19 1.60 8.56
N ALA A 69 10.23 2.87 8.96
CA ALA A 69 10.07 3.98 8.02
C ALA A 69 11.23 4.06 7.02
N ASP A 70 12.46 3.71 7.43
CA ASP A 70 13.63 3.62 6.54
C ASP A 70 13.47 2.56 5.44
N SER A 71 12.59 1.56 5.62
CA SER A 71 12.29 0.60 4.55
C SER A 71 11.70 1.26 3.28
N TYR A 72 11.09 2.45 3.39
CA TYR A 72 10.63 3.22 2.23
C TYR A 72 11.78 3.76 1.37
N LEU A 73 12.99 3.81 1.91
CA LEU A 73 14.19 4.30 1.21
C LEU A 73 14.96 3.20 0.50
N VAL A 74 14.52 1.95 0.67
CA VAL A 74 15.10 0.79 0.00
C VAL A 74 14.80 0.87 -1.50
N PRO A 75 15.83 0.89 -2.38
CA PRO A 75 15.65 0.93 -3.83
C PRO A 75 14.74 -0.18 -4.35
N PHE A 76 13.95 0.12 -5.39
CA PHE A 76 12.96 -0.82 -5.92
C PHE A 76 13.56 -2.12 -6.50
N ASP A 77 14.78 -2.04 -7.03
CA ASP A 77 15.53 -3.18 -7.56
C ASP A 77 16.09 -4.10 -6.46
N HIS A 78 16.11 -3.64 -5.21
CA HIS A 78 16.50 -4.44 -4.06
C HIS A 78 15.41 -5.46 -3.68
N LYS A 79 15.79 -6.63 -3.13
CA LYS A 79 14.88 -7.71 -2.71
C LYS A 79 13.79 -7.28 -1.71
N HIS A 80 14.03 -6.21 -0.95
CA HIS A 80 13.12 -5.65 0.06
C HIS A 80 12.49 -4.32 -0.39
N GLY A 81 12.80 -3.85 -1.61
CA GLY A 81 12.27 -2.60 -2.15
C GLY A 81 10.82 -2.74 -2.56
N PHE A 82 9.99 -1.79 -2.16
CA PHE A 82 8.59 -1.70 -2.57
C PHE A 82 8.20 -0.30 -3.07
N VAL A 83 9.12 0.67 -3.02
CA VAL A 83 8.89 2.03 -3.51
C VAL A 83 9.33 2.12 -4.96
N ASN A 84 8.38 2.02 -5.87
CA ASN A 84 8.60 2.11 -7.31
C ASN A 84 8.58 3.58 -7.74
N VAL A 85 9.76 4.12 -8.06
CA VAL A 85 9.93 5.47 -8.61
C VAL A 85 10.24 5.32 -10.09
N CYS A 86 9.34 5.80 -10.95
CA CYS A 86 9.48 5.81 -12.40
C CYS A 86 9.13 7.21 -12.91
N ASP A 87 10.12 7.92 -13.45
CA ASP A 87 10.04 9.34 -13.80
C ASP A 87 9.52 10.19 -12.62
N GLU A 88 8.41 10.91 -12.81
CA GLU A 88 7.75 11.71 -11.78
C GLU A 88 6.70 10.92 -10.95
N ALA A 89 6.53 9.62 -11.21
CA ALA A 89 5.56 8.79 -10.52
C ALA A 89 6.20 7.96 -9.41
N THR A 90 5.67 8.06 -8.19
CA THR A 90 6.05 7.22 -7.05
C THR A 90 4.86 6.36 -6.64
N VAL A 91 5.05 5.04 -6.58
CA VAL A 91 4.03 4.08 -6.13
C VAL A 91 4.61 3.19 -5.04
N PHE A 92 3.86 3.01 -3.96
CA PHE A 92 4.17 2.03 -2.93
C PHE A 92 3.50 0.70 -3.27
N GLU A 93 4.28 -0.28 -3.73
CA GLU A 93 3.78 -1.53 -4.28
C GLU A 93 3.38 -2.53 -3.19
N GLU A 94 2.21 -3.15 -3.36
CA GLU A 94 1.79 -4.31 -2.56
C GLU A 94 2.48 -5.60 -3.04
N TYR A 95 2.86 -5.68 -4.32
CA TYR A 95 3.49 -6.86 -4.92
C TYR A 95 4.73 -6.48 -5.75
N PRO A 96 5.85 -6.08 -5.12
CA PRO A 96 7.01 -5.51 -5.83
C PRO A 96 7.85 -6.52 -6.61
N LYS A 97 7.81 -7.81 -6.26
CA LYS A 97 8.70 -8.82 -6.87
C LYS A 97 8.36 -9.19 -8.33
N ASP A 98 7.20 -8.84 -8.86
CA ASP A 98 6.92 -9.03 -10.29
C ASP A 98 7.31 -7.76 -11.06
N GLN A 99 8.59 -7.36 -10.95
CA GLN A 99 9.14 -6.08 -11.44
C GLN A 99 8.76 -5.73 -12.90
N LYS A 100 8.33 -6.71 -13.71
CA LYS A 100 7.86 -6.52 -15.09
C LYS A 100 6.39 -6.13 -15.22
N LEU A 101 5.58 -6.39 -14.20
CA LEU A 101 4.13 -6.17 -14.13
C LEU A 101 3.78 -5.54 -12.77
N THR A 102 4.25 -4.31 -12.55
CA THR A 102 3.91 -3.53 -11.37
C THR A 102 2.39 -3.35 -11.30
N ALA A 103 1.77 -4.00 -10.31
CA ALA A 103 0.33 -4.10 -10.24
C ALA A 103 -0.31 -2.78 -9.76
N HIS A 104 0.44 -1.89 -9.08
CA HIS A 104 -0.09 -0.64 -8.54
C HIS A 104 -1.44 -0.85 -7.83
N VAL A 105 -1.46 -1.74 -6.83
CA VAL A 105 -2.67 -2.14 -6.11
C VAL A 105 -3.17 -0.96 -5.27
N LEU A 106 -4.42 -0.56 -5.47
CA LEU A 106 -4.93 0.71 -4.96
C LEU A 106 -5.01 0.75 -3.43
N ASN A 107 -5.63 -0.25 -2.80
CA ASN A 107 -5.74 -0.32 -1.34
C ASN A 107 -4.37 -0.40 -0.67
N GLY A 108 -3.47 -1.26 -1.17
CA GLY A 108 -2.15 -1.44 -0.59
C GLY A 108 -1.30 -0.18 -0.66
N TRP A 109 -1.39 0.54 -1.79
CA TRP A 109 -0.75 1.84 -1.94
C TRP A 109 -1.30 2.87 -0.94
N MET A 110 -2.64 2.97 -0.80
CA MET A 110 -3.24 3.91 0.18
C MET A 110 -2.87 3.58 1.62
N TYR A 111 -2.84 2.30 2.02
CA TYR A 111 -2.37 1.90 3.35
C TYR A 111 -0.91 2.28 3.60
N ALA A 112 -0.05 2.08 2.61
CA ALA A 112 1.36 2.49 2.68
C ALA A 112 1.48 4.02 2.86
N THR A 113 0.74 4.79 2.04
CA THR A 113 0.72 6.26 2.12
C THR A 113 0.23 6.76 3.48
N LEU A 114 -0.83 6.17 4.04
CA LEU A 114 -1.34 6.50 5.37
C LEU A 114 -0.33 6.16 6.49
N GLY A 115 0.34 5.00 6.39
CA GLY A 115 1.35 4.62 7.37
C GLY A 115 2.57 5.53 7.38
N LEU A 116 3.04 5.95 6.20
CA LEU A 116 4.13 6.92 6.11
C LEU A 116 3.70 8.30 6.63
N TYR A 117 2.46 8.72 6.38
CA TYR A 117 1.89 9.92 6.99
C TYR A 117 1.89 9.84 8.53
N ASP A 118 1.40 8.73 9.10
CA ASP A 118 1.38 8.54 10.55
C ASP A 118 2.78 8.63 11.16
N TYR A 119 3.79 8.08 10.47
CA TYR A 119 5.19 8.24 10.87
C TYR A 119 5.65 9.69 10.86
N LEU A 120 5.38 10.44 9.80
CA LEU A 120 5.81 11.84 9.66
C LEU A 120 5.18 12.72 10.74
N GLU A 121 3.88 12.54 11.01
CA GLU A 121 3.18 13.26 12.09
C GLU A 121 3.68 12.85 13.48
N PHE A 122 3.93 11.56 13.70
CA PHE A 122 4.54 11.05 14.92
C PHE A 122 5.92 11.67 15.16
N ALA A 123 6.80 11.64 14.15
CA ALA A 123 8.15 12.17 14.23
C ALA A 123 8.16 13.67 14.55
N LYS A 124 7.26 14.43 13.92
CA LYS A 124 7.05 15.85 14.21
C LYS A 124 6.57 16.09 15.64
N LYS A 125 5.57 15.33 16.09
CA LYS A 125 4.97 15.50 17.43
C LYS A 125 5.95 15.16 18.56
N GLU A 126 6.64 14.04 18.44
CA GLU A 126 7.58 13.54 19.46
C GLU A 126 9.01 14.09 19.28
N ARG A 127 9.24 14.96 18.28
CA ARG A 127 10.55 15.55 17.94
C ARG A 127 11.64 14.49 17.74
N VAL A 128 11.28 13.43 17.02
CA VAL A 128 12.17 12.31 16.72
C VAL A 128 13.36 12.81 15.90
N ARG A 129 14.57 12.38 16.28
CA ARG A 129 15.80 12.67 15.54
C ARG A 129 16.02 11.60 14.47
N ASP A 130 15.54 11.89 13.28
CA ASP A 130 15.68 11.02 12.11
C ASP A 130 16.41 11.77 10.98
N GLY A 131 17.60 11.30 10.61
CA GLY A 131 18.41 11.91 9.55
C GLY A 131 17.82 11.75 8.14
N ASN A 132 16.83 10.87 7.99
CA ASN A 132 16.20 10.54 6.71
C ASN A 132 14.79 11.16 6.56
N ILE A 133 14.39 12.04 7.49
CA ILE A 133 13.01 12.56 7.57
C ILE A 133 12.58 13.32 6.31
N GLU A 134 13.49 14.12 5.73
CA GLU A 134 13.20 14.92 4.54
C GLU A 134 12.94 14.05 3.31
N GLU A 135 13.70 12.97 3.14
CA GLU A 135 13.52 12.04 2.03
C GLU A 135 12.21 11.25 2.16
N LYS A 136 11.84 10.86 3.39
CA LYS A 136 10.55 10.23 3.69
C LYS A 136 9.39 11.18 3.40
N GLN A 137 9.51 12.46 3.75
CA GLN A 137 8.54 13.51 3.40
C GLN A 137 8.41 13.66 1.88
N ARG A 138 9.53 13.72 1.16
CA ARG A 138 9.58 13.81 -0.31
C ARG A 138 8.84 12.64 -0.96
N LEU A 139 9.12 11.41 -0.53
CA LEU A 139 8.44 10.21 -1.05
C LEU A 139 6.94 10.21 -0.76
N TYR A 140 6.54 10.65 0.44
CA TYR A 140 5.12 10.80 0.79
C TYR A 140 4.42 11.75 -0.18
N GLU A 141 4.97 12.94 -0.40
CA GLU A 141 4.38 13.96 -1.27
C GLU A 141 4.32 13.52 -2.73
N GLN A 142 5.40 12.92 -3.24
CA GLN A 142 5.44 12.39 -4.60
C GLN A 142 4.41 11.26 -4.79
N SER A 143 4.33 10.34 -3.83
CA SER A 143 3.38 9.22 -3.83
C SER A 143 1.94 9.72 -3.78
N LEU A 144 1.65 10.71 -2.93
CA LEU A 144 0.34 11.33 -2.81
C LEU A 144 -0.08 12.03 -4.12
N ASN A 145 0.82 12.81 -4.73
CA ASN A 145 0.58 13.46 -6.01
C ASN A 145 0.35 12.44 -7.14
N THR A 146 1.14 11.38 -7.17
CA THR A 146 0.99 10.28 -8.14
C THR A 146 -0.36 9.58 -7.96
N LEU A 147 -0.78 9.33 -6.72
CA LEU A 147 -2.07 8.73 -6.40
C LEU A 147 -3.21 9.61 -6.92
N LYS A 148 -3.19 10.92 -6.62
CA LYS A 148 -4.18 11.90 -7.12
C LYS A 148 -4.29 11.84 -8.65
N ALA A 149 -3.16 11.85 -9.37
CA ALA A 149 -3.13 11.81 -10.83
C ALA A 149 -3.69 10.49 -11.41
N LYS A 150 -3.46 9.36 -10.72
CA LYS A 150 -3.86 8.03 -11.18
C LYS A 150 -5.27 7.60 -10.74
N LEU A 151 -5.92 8.24 -9.76
CA LEU A 151 -7.24 7.82 -9.25
C LEU A 151 -8.30 7.63 -10.35
N LYS A 152 -8.31 8.52 -11.35
CA LYS A 152 -9.22 8.39 -12.50
C LYS A 152 -9.07 7.08 -13.26
N LEU A 153 -7.90 6.46 -13.20
CA LEU A 153 -7.61 5.22 -13.90
C LEU A 153 -8.24 4.01 -13.21
N TYR A 154 -8.50 4.08 -11.90
CA TYR A 154 -9.15 3.01 -11.17
C TYR A 154 -10.67 3.02 -11.32
N ASN A 155 -11.28 4.10 -11.80
CA ASN A 155 -12.71 4.15 -12.05
C ASN A 155 -13.05 3.70 -13.47
N ILE A 156 -13.84 2.64 -13.62
CA ILE A 156 -14.35 2.16 -14.93
C ILE A 156 -15.81 2.61 -15.20
N GLY A 157 -16.28 3.63 -14.48
CA GLY A 157 -17.60 4.22 -14.66
C GLY A 157 -18.63 3.67 -13.69
N PHE A 158 -18.80 2.35 -13.65
CA PHE A 158 -19.77 1.68 -12.75
C PHE A 158 -19.14 1.08 -11.49
N TRP A 159 -17.81 0.88 -11.46
CA TRP A 159 -17.09 0.25 -10.35
C TRP A 159 -15.62 0.68 -10.30
N SER A 160 -14.89 0.29 -9.24
CA SER A 160 -13.44 0.50 -9.15
C SER A 160 -12.62 -0.76 -9.53
N LEU A 161 -11.42 -0.55 -10.04
CA LEU A 161 -10.40 -1.57 -10.21
C LEU A 161 -9.61 -1.75 -8.92
N TYR A 162 -9.21 -2.99 -8.64
CA TYR A 162 -8.28 -3.36 -7.59
C TYR A 162 -6.86 -2.83 -7.87
N ASN A 163 -6.42 -2.95 -9.12
CA ASN A 163 -5.04 -2.68 -9.50
C ASN A 163 -4.95 -2.26 -10.97
N LEU A 164 -3.85 -1.60 -11.34
CA LEU A 164 -3.52 -1.24 -12.73
C LEU A 164 -2.57 -2.30 -13.35
N PRO A 165 -2.39 -2.33 -14.69
CA PRO A 165 -3.05 -1.54 -15.73
C PRO A 165 -4.56 -1.79 -15.82
N LYS A 166 -5.29 -0.91 -16.51
CA LYS A 166 -6.74 -1.02 -16.68
C LYS A 166 -7.13 -2.33 -17.36
N SER A 167 -7.93 -3.14 -16.68
CA SER A 167 -8.47 -4.38 -17.22
C SER A 167 -9.75 -4.75 -16.46
N TYR A 168 -10.76 -5.24 -17.17
CA TYR A 168 -11.96 -5.80 -16.52
C TYR A 168 -11.64 -6.98 -15.61
N LYS A 169 -10.50 -7.65 -15.81
CA LYS A 169 -10.00 -8.71 -14.93
C LYS A 169 -9.61 -8.21 -13.55
N ASN A 170 -9.30 -6.91 -13.44
CA ASN A 170 -8.86 -6.28 -12.20
C ASN A 170 -10.03 -5.63 -11.46
N ILE A 171 -11.29 -5.93 -11.79
CA ILE A 171 -12.44 -5.41 -11.05
C ILE A 171 -12.33 -5.81 -9.56
N SER A 172 -12.44 -4.81 -8.69
CA SER A 172 -12.38 -5.01 -7.25
C SER A 172 -13.56 -5.86 -6.76
N SER A 173 -13.38 -6.64 -5.70
CA SER A 173 -14.52 -7.31 -5.05
C SER A 173 -15.34 -6.27 -4.29
N ILE A 174 -16.52 -6.66 -3.81
CA ILE A 174 -17.34 -5.83 -2.90
C ILE A 174 -16.49 -5.35 -1.71
N HIS A 175 -15.75 -6.25 -1.09
CA HIS A 175 -14.86 -5.92 0.02
C HIS A 175 -13.81 -4.86 -0.35
N TYR A 176 -13.14 -4.99 -1.50
CA TYR A 176 -12.13 -4.02 -1.91
C TYR A 176 -12.75 -2.68 -2.34
N GLN A 177 -13.93 -2.66 -2.96
CA GLN A 177 -14.65 -1.41 -3.24
C GLN A 177 -14.95 -0.64 -1.95
N GLU A 178 -15.41 -1.34 -0.91
CA GLU A 178 -15.67 -0.76 0.41
C GLU A 178 -14.39 -0.20 1.03
N GLN A 179 -13.29 -0.96 0.99
CA GLN A 179 -11.99 -0.48 1.45
C GLN A 179 -11.53 0.76 0.70
N HIS A 180 -11.67 0.81 -0.63
CA HIS A 180 -11.32 2.00 -1.40
C HIS A 180 -12.10 3.23 -0.93
N ILE A 181 -13.39 3.09 -0.61
CA ILE A 181 -14.21 4.21 -0.10
C ILE A 181 -13.64 4.72 1.23
N VAL A 182 -13.44 3.83 2.21
CA VAL A 182 -12.96 4.20 3.55
C VAL A 182 -11.57 4.83 3.49
N LEU A 183 -10.67 4.28 2.67
CA LEU A 183 -9.31 4.81 2.52
C LEU A 183 -9.29 6.17 1.83
N LEU A 184 -10.16 6.42 0.84
CA LEU A 184 -10.32 7.74 0.23
C LEU A 184 -10.91 8.76 1.20
N GLU A 185 -11.89 8.36 2.02
CA GLU A 185 -12.45 9.20 3.09
C GLU A 185 -11.35 9.56 4.11
N ALA A 186 -10.48 8.62 4.49
CA ALA A 186 -9.34 8.86 5.38
C ALA A 186 -8.29 9.81 4.75
N LEU A 187 -7.91 9.59 3.49
CA LEU A 187 -6.99 10.49 2.78
C LEU A 187 -7.55 11.91 2.66
N TYR A 188 -8.85 12.06 2.35
CA TYR A 188 -9.49 13.37 2.37
C TYR A 188 -9.46 14.01 3.76
N ALA A 189 -9.70 13.23 4.81
CA ALA A 189 -9.72 13.74 6.18
C ALA A 189 -8.38 14.39 6.58
N ILE A 190 -7.25 13.80 6.17
CA ILE A 190 -5.91 14.28 6.53
C ILE A 190 -5.35 15.32 5.54
N THR A 191 -5.64 15.20 4.24
CA THR A 191 -5.05 16.08 3.21
C THR A 191 -5.92 17.27 2.84
N LYS A 192 -7.25 17.17 3.03
CA LYS A 192 -8.27 18.09 2.51
C LYS A 192 -8.28 18.23 0.99
N GLU A 193 -7.62 17.33 0.26
CA GLU A 193 -7.58 17.33 -1.20
C GLU A 193 -8.90 16.80 -1.78
N GLU A 194 -9.67 17.68 -2.44
CA GLU A 194 -11.03 17.38 -2.89
C GLU A 194 -11.12 16.19 -3.86
N ILE A 195 -10.05 15.85 -4.57
CA ILE A 195 -10.06 14.69 -5.47
C ILE A 195 -10.35 13.38 -4.73
N PHE A 196 -9.87 13.22 -3.48
CA PHE A 196 -10.18 12.04 -2.67
C PHE A 196 -11.66 12.00 -2.27
N ASN A 197 -12.24 13.15 -1.89
CA ASN A 197 -13.67 13.29 -1.59
C ASN A 197 -14.54 12.97 -2.82
N VAL A 198 -14.17 13.48 -3.99
CA VAL A 198 -14.87 13.24 -5.26
C VAL A 198 -14.88 11.76 -5.60
N TYR A 199 -13.74 11.08 -5.55
CA TYR A 199 -13.68 9.64 -5.85
C TYR A 199 -14.31 8.77 -4.77
N GLY A 200 -14.16 9.12 -3.48
CA GLY A 200 -14.84 8.45 -2.38
C GLY A 200 -16.37 8.48 -2.54
N LYS A 201 -16.94 9.66 -2.82
CA LYS A 201 -18.38 9.81 -3.11
C LYS A 201 -18.82 9.05 -4.36
N LYS A 202 -18.02 9.05 -5.43
CA LYS A 202 -18.32 8.27 -6.64
C LYS A 202 -18.36 6.77 -6.34
N PHE A 203 -17.34 6.24 -5.67
CA PHE A 203 -17.25 4.82 -5.32
C PHE A 203 -18.35 4.41 -4.34
N LYS A 204 -18.74 5.29 -3.42
CA LYS A 204 -19.86 5.08 -2.50
C LYS A 204 -21.20 5.01 -3.22
N LYS A 205 -21.46 5.92 -4.18
CA LYS A 205 -22.65 5.86 -5.05
C LYS A 205 -22.68 4.58 -5.88
N GLN A 206 -21.54 4.16 -6.42
CA GLN A 206 -21.42 2.91 -7.16
C GLN A 206 -21.70 1.69 -6.28
N TYR A 207 -21.12 1.66 -5.08
CA TYR A 207 -21.35 0.59 -4.10
C TYR A 207 -22.82 0.50 -3.68
N ALA A 208 -23.51 1.63 -3.50
CA ALA A 208 -24.93 1.65 -3.12
C ALA A 208 -25.86 1.18 -4.26
N ASN A 209 -25.42 1.23 -5.52
CA ASN A 209 -26.24 0.83 -6.67
C ASN A 209 -26.25 -0.70 -6.82
N MET A 210 -27.42 -1.32 -6.59
CA MET A 210 -27.58 -2.78 -6.64
C MET A 210 -27.23 -3.38 -8.01
N ALA A 211 -27.62 -2.72 -9.11
CA ALA A 211 -27.31 -3.21 -10.45
C ALA A 211 -25.80 -3.24 -10.68
N PHE A 212 -25.07 -2.20 -10.24
CA PHE A 212 -23.60 -2.18 -10.35
C PHE A 212 -22.93 -3.25 -9.50
N ARG A 213 -23.43 -3.53 -8.29
CA ARG A 213 -22.94 -4.65 -7.47
C ARG A 213 -23.13 -5.99 -8.17
N ILE A 214 -24.32 -6.24 -8.73
CA ILE A 214 -24.62 -7.48 -9.46
C ILE A 214 -23.67 -7.64 -10.65
N VAL A 215 -23.49 -6.57 -11.45
CA VAL A 215 -22.56 -6.59 -12.58
C VAL A 215 -21.12 -6.85 -12.10
N ALA A 216 -20.65 -6.19 -11.05
CA ALA A 216 -19.30 -6.37 -10.52
C ALA A 216 -19.07 -7.82 -10.03
N VAL A 217 -20.02 -8.41 -9.31
CA VAL A 217 -19.96 -9.80 -8.87
C VAL A 217 -19.98 -10.75 -10.07
N PHE A 218 -20.90 -10.54 -11.00
CA PHE A 218 -21.00 -11.37 -12.20
C PHE A 218 -19.69 -11.36 -13.00
N VAL A 219 -19.14 -10.18 -13.29
CA VAL A 219 -17.88 -10.06 -14.04
C VAL A 219 -16.75 -10.74 -13.28
N LYS A 220 -16.67 -10.57 -11.96
CA LYS A 220 -15.62 -11.20 -11.14
C LYS A 220 -15.72 -12.73 -11.13
N VAL A 221 -16.91 -13.27 -10.93
CA VAL A 221 -17.15 -14.73 -10.91
C VAL A 221 -16.96 -15.32 -12.31
N PHE A 222 -17.49 -14.68 -13.34
CA PHE A 222 -17.38 -15.13 -14.73
C PHE A 222 -15.92 -15.12 -15.20
N ILE A 223 -15.18 -14.04 -14.95
CA ILE A 223 -13.75 -13.97 -15.28
C ILE A 223 -12.96 -15.03 -14.50
N ALA A 224 -13.21 -15.20 -13.19
CA ALA A 224 -12.55 -16.22 -12.39
C ALA A 224 -12.80 -17.64 -12.94
N ASN A 225 -14.05 -17.93 -13.34
CA ASN A 225 -14.42 -19.22 -13.92
C ASN A 225 -13.84 -19.44 -15.32
N LEU A 226 -13.85 -18.45 -16.20
CA LEU A 226 -13.20 -18.54 -17.51
C LEU A 226 -11.70 -18.83 -17.39
N TRP A 227 -11.04 -18.21 -16.41
CA TRP A 227 -9.63 -18.46 -16.12
C TRP A 227 -9.40 -19.86 -15.56
N LYS A 228 -10.21 -20.28 -14.58
CA LYS A 228 -10.14 -21.63 -14.02
C LYS A 228 -10.34 -22.68 -15.11
N TYR A 229 -11.31 -22.47 -16.00
CA TYR A 229 -11.57 -23.35 -17.14
C TYR A 229 -10.40 -23.36 -18.13
N LYS A 230 -9.88 -22.20 -18.54
CA LYS A 230 -8.70 -22.13 -19.41
C LYS A 230 -7.45 -22.78 -18.81
N ARG A 231 -7.32 -22.80 -17.48
CA ARG A 231 -6.20 -23.45 -16.78
C ARG A 231 -6.39 -24.97 -16.63
N LEU A 232 -7.64 -25.43 -16.46
CA LEU A 232 -7.95 -26.85 -16.30
C LEU A 232 -7.93 -27.63 -17.63
N TYR A 233 -8.23 -26.97 -18.75
CA TYR A 233 -8.35 -27.60 -20.08
C TYR A 233 -7.22 -27.22 -21.05
N LYS A 234 -6.14 -26.59 -20.55
CA LYS A 234 -4.85 -26.51 -21.25
C LYS A 234 -3.90 -27.54 -20.64
N ASN A 235 -4.14 -28.80 -20.98
CA ASN A 235 -3.15 -29.88 -21.00
C ASN A 235 -3.16 -30.44 -22.41
#